data_AF-A0A815MWU9-F1
#
_entry.id   AF-A0A815MWU9-F1
#
_cell.length_a   1.000
_cell.length_b   1.000
_cell.length_c   1.000
_cell.angle_alpha   90.00
_cell.angle_beta   90.00
_cell.angle_gamma   90.00
#
_symmetry.space_group_name_H-M   'P 1'
#
loop_
_entity.id
_entity.type
_entity.pdbx_description
1 polymer ?
#
loop_
_entity_poly.entity_id
_entity_poly.type
_entity_poly.pdbx_seq_one_letter_code
_entity_poly.pdbx_strand_id
1 'polypeptide(L)'
;MEKKFEELVYKLNISPLSVDILQQILLILKEQDHECLYSFVHKSYESLLVVERWLWKVLSSDYYGEWINEEYYQEFFYTVASFNKNLILYNDDIELNVKTALLLPVSTDQVSSIFKQINQTDNDNDMFIMIASLWFDNHSCLIHNNPPSDVLPITDHINEYILHNYILSKQYKTYLNELSQSVISQSVFTAKMLFYIRTCSFSIFSYVAVSSHKIPCTADELVGSIRDDYLQIVHIHSRTIRLWSKELLACMTQLIAFGVVLFWPFGPIQAPNKTFFAAEQNIYDHIEDLMRIIDYRPFHKEMKPVRSNDETSIMDATLMILIGIVRSQNVGWFFRSNVSIQNALTTLAEAALYDEICLCVYVILGEVLADEQLKNLKIANSMSGFFFNMLKQAWKHPLKKYRHTEMEHLLQEFFIFSKHDFMQQKTANMNKIPLLIEMSDQYPIVYDIIWGLSFNHDIQQQLHSNPSFIHKLSQLAKESNDEQMRKTTHGILWNLEINHQDRSISQNTNQNTFHIMISYSHKEKVLCKQLYDELTKSGYRVWIDFDQMHGNVMDAMAQAIDQSEII
;
A
#
# COMPACT_ATOMS: atom_id res chain seq x y z
N MET A 1 32.13 -24.40 -6.80
CA MET A 1 30.66 -24.53 -6.70
C MET A 1 30.01 -24.17 -8.03
N GLU A 2 30.30 -22.99 -8.59
CA GLU A 2 29.74 -22.46 -9.84
C GLU A 2 29.92 -23.36 -11.08
N LYS A 3 31.16 -23.74 -11.44
CA LYS A 3 31.40 -24.68 -12.57
C LYS A 3 30.66 -26.02 -12.42
N LYS A 4 30.48 -26.46 -11.17
CA LYS A 4 29.74 -27.69 -10.87
C LYS A 4 28.23 -27.50 -11.12
N PHE A 5 27.67 -26.31 -10.86
CA PHE A 5 26.26 -26.02 -11.13
C PHE A 5 25.95 -26.06 -12.63
N GLU A 6 26.74 -25.35 -13.45
CA GLU A 6 26.57 -25.32 -14.92
C GLU A 6 26.66 -26.73 -15.53
N GLU A 7 27.63 -27.53 -15.09
CA GLU A 7 27.81 -28.93 -15.54
C GLU A 7 26.64 -29.84 -15.14
N LEU A 8 26.01 -29.60 -13.98
CA LEU A 8 24.84 -30.35 -13.53
C LEU A 8 23.59 -29.97 -14.33
N VAL A 9 23.37 -28.68 -14.55
CA VAL A 9 22.21 -28.17 -15.30
C VAL A 9 22.22 -28.63 -16.76
N TYR A 10 23.39 -28.69 -17.40
CA TYR A 10 23.51 -29.22 -18.77
C TYR A 10 22.92 -30.64 -18.90
N LYS A 11 22.98 -31.43 -17.83
CA LYS A 11 22.46 -32.80 -17.80
C LYS A 11 20.95 -32.89 -17.58
N LEU A 12 20.26 -31.81 -17.21
CA LEU A 12 18.79 -31.79 -17.09
C LEU A 12 18.08 -32.06 -18.43
N ASN A 13 18.73 -31.73 -19.55
CA ASN A 13 18.18 -31.99 -20.88
C ASN A 13 18.50 -33.42 -21.40
N ILE A 14 19.21 -34.24 -20.62
CA ILE A 14 19.60 -35.60 -20.99
C ILE A 14 18.67 -36.58 -20.28
N SER A 15 17.87 -37.33 -21.05
CA SER A 15 17.01 -38.39 -20.52
C SER A 15 17.78 -39.72 -20.41
N PRO A 16 17.61 -40.51 -19.33
CA PRO A 16 16.76 -40.26 -18.16
C PRO A 16 17.42 -39.32 -17.13
N LEU A 17 16.59 -38.49 -16.49
CA LEU A 17 17.04 -37.56 -15.45
C LEU A 17 17.49 -38.37 -14.20
N SER A 18 18.76 -38.24 -13.83
CA SER A 18 19.27 -38.89 -12.61
C SER A 18 18.86 -38.10 -11.36
N VAL A 19 18.26 -38.77 -10.38
CA VAL A 19 17.92 -38.21 -9.06
C VAL A 19 19.13 -37.54 -8.40
N ASP A 20 20.33 -38.09 -8.59
CA ASP A 20 21.59 -37.54 -8.06
C ASP A 20 21.91 -36.14 -8.62
N ILE A 21 21.46 -35.82 -9.85
CA ILE A 21 21.66 -34.50 -10.45
C ILE A 21 20.76 -33.48 -9.75
N LEU A 22 19.47 -33.80 -9.57
CA LEU A 22 18.51 -32.93 -8.90
C LEU A 22 18.92 -32.65 -7.45
N GLN A 23 19.37 -33.68 -6.71
CA GLN A 23 19.85 -33.52 -5.34
C GLN A 23 21.06 -32.59 -5.24
N GLN A 24 22.00 -32.69 -6.19
CA GLN A 24 23.16 -31.79 -6.18
C GLN A 24 22.80 -30.35 -6.53
N ILE A 25 21.86 -30.14 -7.47
CA ILE A 25 21.33 -28.81 -7.78
C ILE A 25 20.62 -28.24 -6.55
N LEU A 26 19.77 -29.04 -5.91
CA LEU A 26 19.03 -28.68 -4.69
C LEU A 26 19.97 -28.23 -3.56
N LEU A 27 21.06 -28.98 -3.32
CA LEU A 27 22.06 -28.60 -2.32
C LEU A 27 22.69 -27.24 -2.63
N ILE A 28 23.07 -27.00 -3.88
CA ILE A 28 23.65 -25.72 -4.31
C ILE A 28 22.66 -24.57 -4.09
N LEU A 29 21.38 -24.76 -4.43
CA LEU A 29 20.36 -23.73 -4.25
C LEU A 29 20.08 -23.43 -2.76
N LYS A 30 20.07 -24.46 -1.90
CA LYS A 30 19.91 -24.28 -0.44
C LYS A 30 21.08 -23.56 0.22
N GLU A 31 22.29 -23.66 -0.34
CA GLU A 31 23.48 -22.97 0.14
C GLU A 31 23.49 -21.47 -0.19
N GLN A 32 22.60 -21.00 -1.06
CA GLN A 32 22.54 -19.57 -1.42
C GLN A 32 21.82 -18.77 -0.34
N ASP A 33 22.59 -18.06 0.48
CA ASP A 33 22.08 -17.04 1.40
C ASP A 33 21.81 -15.70 0.69
N HIS A 34 21.23 -14.75 1.42
CA HIS A 34 20.87 -13.43 0.89
C HIS A 34 22.09 -12.61 0.43
N GLU A 35 23.27 -12.82 1.03
CA GLU A 35 24.48 -12.05 0.73
C GLU A 35 25.12 -12.50 -0.59
N CYS A 36 25.10 -13.80 -0.87
CA CYS A 36 25.72 -14.36 -2.08
C CYS A 36 24.77 -14.38 -3.29
N LEU A 37 23.46 -14.23 -3.07
CA LEU A 37 22.41 -14.42 -4.08
C LEU A 37 22.63 -13.59 -5.35
N TYR A 38 22.97 -12.29 -5.21
CA TYR A 38 23.24 -11.41 -6.35
C TYR A 38 24.32 -12.00 -7.27
N SER A 39 25.47 -12.34 -6.65
CA SER A 39 26.64 -12.83 -7.37
C SER A 39 26.37 -14.19 -8.04
N PHE A 40 25.59 -15.04 -7.38
CA PHE A 40 25.21 -16.35 -7.90
C PHE A 40 24.29 -16.23 -9.10
N VAL A 41 23.25 -15.39 -9.03
CA VAL A 41 22.31 -15.16 -10.12
C VAL A 41 23.02 -14.57 -11.33
N HIS A 42 23.86 -13.55 -11.14
CA HIS A 42 24.60 -12.93 -12.23
C HIS A 42 25.53 -13.92 -12.95
N LYS A 43 26.21 -14.80 -12.22
CA LYS A 43 27.14 -15.78 -12.82
C LYS A 43 26.43 -16.99 -13.43
N SER A 44 25.36 -17.45 -12.80
CA SER A 44 24.66 -18.69 -13.17
C SER A 44 23.37 -18.44 -13.96
N TYR A 45 23.15 -17.22 -14.46
CA TYR A 45 21.90 -16.77 -15.08
C TYR A 45 21.36 -17.76 -16.13
N GLU A 46 22.19 -18.12 -17.12
CA GLU A 46 21.78 -19.05 -18.18
C GLU A 46 21.40 -20.43 -17.64
N SER A 47 22.11 -20.92 -16.63
CA SER A 47 21.81 -22.21 -16.01
C SER A 47 20.51 -22.15 -15.18
N LEU A 48 20.29 -21.06 -14.44
CA LEU A 48 19.04 -20.84 -13.71
C LEU A 48 17.85 -20.75 -14.67
N LEU A 49 18.03 -20.07 -15.80
CA LEU A 49 17.02 -19.98 -16.85
C LEU A 49 16.67 -21.35 -17.44
N VAL A 50 17.65 -22.24 -17.62
CA VAL A 50 17.39 -23.63 -18.04
C VAL A 50 16.60 -24.41 -16.98
N VAL A 51 16.96 -24.28 -15.70
CA VAL A 51 16.24 -24.93 -14.59
C VAL A 51 14.78 -24.49 -14.54
N GLU A 52 14.52 -23.18 -14.58
CA GLU A 52 13.16 -22.62 -14.55
C GLU A 52 12.33 -23.05 -15.75
N ARG A 53 12.90 -22.97 -16.96
CA ARG A 53 12.21 -23.43 -18.18
C ARG A 53 11.87 -24.92 -18.13
N TRP A 54 12.76 -25.73 -17.57
CA TRP A 54 12.52 -27.15 -17.37
C TRP A 54 11.37 -27.38 -16.38
N LEU A 55 11.34 -26.65 -15.25
CA LEU A 55 10.26 -26.74 -14.26
C LEU A 55 8.91 -26.34 -14.83
N TRP A 56 8.83 -25.21 -15.55
CA TRP A 56 7.60 -24.80 -16.24
C TRP A 56 7.13 -25.84 -17.26
N LYS A 57 8.06 -26.48 -17.98
CA LYS A 57 7.74 -27.57 -18.91
C LYS A 57 7.21 -28.82 -18.19
N VAL A 58 7.80 -29.19 -17.05
CA VAL A 58 7.32 -30.32 -16.24
C VAL A 58 5.91 -30.04 -15.71
N LEU A 59 5.67 -28.86 -15.13
CA LEU A 59 4.35 -28.45 -14.62
C LEU A 59 3.27 -28.40 -15.70
N SER A 60 3.62 -27.98 -16.91
CA SER A 60 2.67 -27.85 -18.02
C SER A 60 2.49 -29.13 -18.85
N SER A 61 3.25 -30.19 -18.56
CA SER A 61 3.13 -31.45 -19.29
C SER A 61 1.95 -32.29 -18.80
N ASP A 62 1.25 -32.97 -19.71
CA ASP A 62 0.12 -33.89 -19.40
C ASP A 62 0.55 -35.14 -18.60
N TYR A 63 1.79 -35.20 -18.09
CA TYR A 63 2.36 -36.30 -17.31
C TYR A 63 1.82 -36.30 -15.87
N TYR A 64 0.50 -36.45 -15.76
CA TYR A 64 -0.21 -36.63 -14.51
C TYR A 64 0.21 -37.97 -13.88
N GLY A 65 1.03 -37.93 -12.83
CA GLY A 65 0.98 -38.96 -11.78
C GLY A 65 2.27 -39.70 -11.41
N GLU A 66 3.33 -39.71 -12.22
CA GLU A 66 4.55 -40.46 -11.82
C GLU A 66 5.52 -39.61 -10.99
N TRP A 67 5.93 -38.44 -11.48
CA TRP A 67 6.97 -37.64 -10.82
C TRP A 67 6.50 -37.00 -9.51
N ILE A 68 5.22 -36.63 -9.42
CA ILE A 68 4.75 -35.80 -8.31
C ILE A 68 4.60 -36.57 -6.99
N ASN A 69 4.45 -37.89 -7.07
CA ASN A 69 4.36 -38.75 -5.90
C ASN A 69 5.74 -39.09 -5.31
N GLU A 70 6.81 -38.72 -6.00
CA GLU A 70 8.18 -38.92 -5.55
C GLU A 70 8.64 -37.75 -4.67
N GLU A 71 9.02 -38.06 -3.43
CA GLU A 71 9.40 -37.07 -2.41
C GLU A 71 10.53 -36.13 -2.87
N TYR A 72 11.49 -36.64 -3.64
CA TYR A 72 12.63 -35.84 -4.11
C TYR A 72 12.23 -34.77 -5.14
N TYR A 73 11.24 -35.04 -5.99
CA TYR A 73 10.72 -34.01 -6.90
C TYR A 73 9.98 -32.96 -6.10
N GLN A 74 9.12 -33.37 -5.14
CA GLN A 74 8.44 -32.41 -4.27
C GLN A 74 9.44 -31.49 -3.58
N GLU A 75 10.47 -32.05 -2.95
CA GLU A 75 11.53 -31.28 -2.28
C GLU A 75 12.26 -30.32 -3.24
N PHE A 76 12.54 -30.78 -4.47
CA PHE A 76 13.16 -29.95 -5.51
C PHE A 76 12.28 -28.74 -5.86
N PHE A 77 10.99 -28.98 -6.13
CA PHE A 77 10.03 -27.92 -6.46
C PHE A 77 9.87 -26.93 -5.30
N TYR A 78 9.75 -27.40 -4.06
CA TYR A 78 9.69 -26.53 -2.88
C TYR A 78 10.97 -25.70 -2.71
N THR A 79 12.14 -26.30 -2.93
CA THR A 79 13.43 -25.62 -2.80
C THR A 79 13.57 -24.52 -3.84
N VAL A 80 13.25 -24.80 -5.11
CA VAL A 80 13.32 -23.79 -6.18
C VAL A 80 12.30 -22.69 -5.96
N ALA A 81 11.07 -23.02 -5.57
CA ALA A 81 10.07 -22.01 -5.23
C ALA A 81 10.53 -21.09 -4.08
N SER A 82 11.16 -21.65 -3.05
CA SER A 82 11.72 -20.87 -1.94
C SER A 82 12.89 -19.98 -2.40
N PHE A 83 13.79 -20.52 -3.23
CA PHE A 83 14.87 -19.75 -3.86
C PHE A 83 14.33 -18.57 -4.66
N ASN A 84 13.29 -18.79 -5.47
CA ASN A 84 12.61 -17.75 -6.25
C ASN A 84 11.96 -16.69 -5.38
N LYS A 85 11.30 -17.09 -4.28
CA LYS A 85 10.75 -16.14 -3.31
C LYS A 85 11.84 -15.27 -2.71
N ASN A 86 12.99 -15.85 -2.37
CA ASN A 86 14.13 -15.11 -1.83
C ASN A 86 14.73 -14.14 -2.86
N LEU A 87 14.81 -14.56 -4.13
CA LEU A 87 15.23 -13.72 -5.26
C LEU A 87 14.34 -12.49 -5.41
N ILE A 88 13.03 -12.64 -5.22
CA ILE A 88 12.07 -11.54 -5.31
C ILE A 88 12.24 -10.57 -4.14
N LEU A 89 12.30 -11.07 -2.91
CA LEU A 89 12.13 -10.28 -1.68
C LEU A 89 13.41 -9.65 -1.11
N TYR A 90 14.58 -10.25 -1.34
CA TYR A 90 15.81 -9.84 -0.63
C TYR A 90 16.86 -9.20 -1.53
N ASN A 91 16.56 -9.00 -2.82
CA ASN A 91 17.56 -8.52 -3.77
C ASN A 91 16.99 -7.44 -4.71
N ASP A 92 17.15 -6.18 -4.29
CA ASP A 92 16.75 -5.02 -5.08
C ASP A 92 17.75 -4.70 -6.20
N ASP A 93 18.99 -5.23 -6.12
CA ASP A 93 20.06 -4.98 -7.10
C ASP A 93 19.88 -5.80 -8.39
N ILE A 94 19.08 -6.86 -8.37
CA ILE A 94 18.77 -7.65 -9.57
C ILE A 94 17.67 -6.93 -10.35
N GLU A 95 18.00 -6.56 -11.59
CA GLU A 95 17.09 -5.88 -12.50
C GLU A 95 15.79 -6.68 -12.74
N LEU A 96 14.68 -5.95 -12.93
CA LEU A 96 13.35 -6.55 -13.10
C LEU A 96 13.26 -7.46 -14.35
N ASN A 97 13.92 -7.10 -15.44
CA ASN A 97 14.02 -7.92 -16.66
C ASN A 97 14.65 -9.30 -16.40
N VAL A 98 15.63 -9.39 -15.49
CA VAL A 98 16.28 -10.65 -15.09
C VAL A 98 15.30 -11.46 -14.25
N LYS A 99 14.65 -10.84 -13.26
CA LYS A 99 13.63 -11.51 -12.44
C LYS A 99 12.48 -12.04 -13.29
N THR A 100 11.94 -11.24 -14.21
CA THR A 100 10.83 -11.67 -15.09
C THR A 100 11.26 -12.79 -16.04
N ALA A 101 12.45 -12.71 -16.63
CA ALA A 101 12.95 -13.75 -17.53
C ALA A 101 13.16 -15.11 -16.83
N LEU A 102 13.59 -15.10 -15.56
CA LEU A 102 13.74 -16.32 -14.76
C LEU A 102 12.40 -16.88 -14.30
N LEU A 103 11.52 -16.03 -13.79
CA LEU A 103 10.38 -16.46 -12.99
C LEU A 103 9.09 -16.66 -13.79
N LEU A 104 8.98 -16.07 -14.98
CA LEU A 104 7.78 -16.18 -15.81
C LEU A 104 7.85 -17.37 -16.77
N PRO A 105 6.71 -18.00 -17.09
CA PRO A 105 6.64 -19.07 -18.08
C PRO A 105 6.98 -18.54 -19.47
N VAL A 106 7.32 -19.45 -20.38
CA VAL A 106 7.73 -19.10 -21.75
C VAL A 106 6.52 -18.76 -22.64
N SER A 107 5.35 -19.34 -22.34
CA SER A 107 4.12 -19.08 -23.09
C SER A 107 2.86 -19.17 -22.23
N THR A 108 1.79 -18.54 -22.69
CA THR A 108 0.45 -18.64 -22.11
C THR A 108 -0.14 -20.05 -22.24
N ASP A 109 0.30 -20.85 -23.21
CA ASP A 109 -0.12 -22.25 -23.36
C ASP A 109 0.34 -23.11 -22.17
N GLN A 110 1.55 -22.87 -21.63
CA GLN A 110 2.04 -23.59 -20.45
C GLN A 110 1.14 -23.33 -19.24
N VAL A 111 0.80 -22.06 -19.01
CA VAL A 111 -0.12 -21.64 -17.95
C VAL A 111 -1.50 -22.26 -18.13
N SER A 112 -2.02 -22.24 -19.36
CA SER A 112 -3.34 -22.79 -19.67
C SER A 112 -3.39 -24.30 -19.44
N SER A 113 -2.31 -25.02 -19.75
CA SER A 113 -2.18 -26.44 -19.43
C SER A 113 -2.21 -26.71 -17.93
N ILE A 114 -1.51 -25.89 -17.13
CA ILE A 114 -1.50 -26.01 -15.66
C ILE A 114 -2.92 -25.80 -15.11
N PHE A 115 -3.64 -24.76 -15.54
CA PHE A 115 -5.02 -24.53 -15.11
C PHE A 115 -5.96 -25.66 -15.53
N LYS A 116 -5.80 -26.18 -16.76
CA LYS A 116 -6.57 -27.35 -17.23
C LYS A 116 -6.34 -28.55 -16.31
N GLN A 117 -5.10 -28.80 -15.92
CA GLN A 117 -4.73 -29.87 -14.98
C GLN A 117 -5.38 -29.68 -13.60
N ILE A 118 -5.26 -28.48 -13.01
CA ILE A 118 -5.92 -28.13 -11.73
C ILE A 118 -7.44 -28.37 -11.79
N ASN A 119 -8.07 -28.06 -12.94
CA ASN A 119 -9.51 -28.21 -13.12
C ASN A 119 -9.97 -29.66 -13.39
N GLN A 120 -9.06 -30.53 -13.85
CA GLN A 120 -9.38 -31.92 -14.20
C GLN A 120 -9.31 -32.89 -13.01
N THR A 121 -8.58 -32.53 -11.96
CA THR A 121 -8.43 -33.41 -10.80
C THR A 121 -9.65 -33.36 -9.88
N ASP A 122 -10.20 -34.53 -9.56
CA ASP A 122 -11.27 -34.69 -8.57
C ASP A 122 -10.72 -34.79 -7.13
N ASN A 123 -9.41 -34.92 -6.96
CA ASN A 123 -8.77 -34.96 -5.64
C ASN A 123 -8.57 -33.54 -5.10
N ASP A 124 -9.31 -33.18 -4.05
CA ASP A 124 -9.21 -31.86 -3.43
C ASP A 124 -7.86 -31.61 -2.74
N ASN A 125 -7.12 -32.68 -2.42
CA ASN A 125 -5.78 -32.65 -1.83
C ASN A 125 -4.70 -33.10 -2.82
N ASP A 126 -4.89 -32.85 -4.11
CA ASP A 126 -3.89 -33.15 -5.13
C ASP A 126 -2.60 -32.35 -4.90
N MET A 127 -1.47 -33.05 -4.78
CA MET A 127 -0.14 -32.45 -4.60
C MET A 127 0.23 -31.52 -5.76
N PHE A 128 -0.30 -31.77 -6.97
CA PHE A 128 -0.10 -30.89 -8.12
C PHE A 128 -0.58 -29.47 -7.84
N ILE A 129 -1.73 -29.33 -7.21
CA ILE A 129 -2.30 -28.04 -6.86
C ILE A 129 -1.42 -27.32 -5.84
N MET A 130 -0.89 -28.05 -4.85
CA MET A 130 0.02 -27.48 -3.86
C MET A 130 1.30 -26.96 -4.50
N ILE A 131 1.91 -27.72 -5.42
CA ILE A 131 3.12 -27.31 -6.12
C ILE A 131 2.85 -26.15 -7.07
N ALA A 132 1.82 -26.25 -7.92
CA ALA A 132 1.45 -25.19 -8.85
C ALA A 132 1.15 -23.87 -8.13
N SER A 133 0.54 -23.94 -6.93
CA SER A 133 0.30 -22.77 -6.08
C SER A 133 1.57 -21.98 -5.80
N LEU A 134 2.71 -22.64 -5.58
CA LEU A 134 3.97 -21.96 -5.27
C LEU A 134 4.45 -21.06 -6.42
N TRP A 135 4.25 -21.49 -7.66
CA TRP A 135 4.62 -20.69 -8.84
C TRP A 135 3.70 -19.49 -9.01
N PHE A 136 2.40 -19.66 -8.79
CA PHE A 136 1.45 -18.54 -8.82
C PHE A 136 1.65 -17.58 -7.62
N ASP A 137 2.00 -18.09 -6.44
CA ASP A 137 2.37 -17.28 -5.27
C ASP A 137 3.64 -16.47 -5.56
N ASN A 138 4.67 -17.08 -6.19
CA ASN A 138 5.89 -16.38 -6.60
C ASN A 138 5.63 -15.34 -7.69
N HIS A 139 4.76 -15.64 -8.67
CA HIS A 139 4.31 -14.69 -9.67
C HIS A 139 3.63 -13.48 -9.03
N SER A 140 2.73 -13.73 -8.08
CA SER A 140 2.03 -12.69 -7.31
C SER A 140 3.02 -11.84 -6.49
N CYS A 141 3.97 -12.49 -5.79
CA CYS A 141 5.06 -11.81 -5.09
C CYS A 141 5.90 -10.93 -6.02
N LEU A 142 6.23 -11.42 -7.22
CA LEU A 142 7.01 -10.67 -8.20
C LEU A 142 6.28 -9.39 -8.61
N ILE A 143 5.00 -9.49 -8.98
CA ILE A 143 4.18 -8.34 -9.38
C ILE A 143 4.10 -7.33 -8.24
N HIS A 144 3.76 -7.79 -7.04
CA HIS A 144 3.54 -6.90 -5.90
C HIS A 144 4.82 -6.15 -5.48
N ASN A 145 5.96 -6.84 -5.42
CA ASN A 145 7.21 -6.23 -4.95
C ASN A 145 8.01 -5.55 -6.07
N ASN A 146 7.80 -5.95 -7.32
CA ASN A 146 8.52 -5.40 -8.47
C ASN A 146 7.52 -5.13 -9.60
N PRO A 147 6.64 -4.12 -9.42
CA PRO A 147 5.62 -3.79 -10.39
C PRO A 147 6.25 -3.47 -11.76
N PRO A 148 5.89 -4.20 -12.84
CA PRO A 148 6.40 -3.89 -14.17
C PRO A 148 5.80 -2.58 -14.66
N SER A 149 6.63 -1.76 -15.33
CA SER A 149 6.18 -0.50 -15.94
C SER A 149 5.25 -0.73 -17.13
N ASP A 150 5.40 -1.88 -17.81
CA ASP A 150 4.61 -2.28 -18.97
C ASP A 150 3.79 -3.53 -18.69
N VAL A 151 2.69 -3.66 -19.44
CA VAL A 151 1.82 -4.84 -19.43
C VAL A 151 2.60 -6.09 -19.84
N LEU A 152 2.56 -7.12 -19.01
CA LEU A 152 3.11 -8.43 -19.34
C LEU A 152 1.96 -9.35 -19.79
N PRO A 153 1.89 -9.74 -21.08
CA PRO A 153 0.76 -10.53 -21.60
C PRO A 153 0.46 -11.82 -20.85
N ILE A 154 1.51 -12.45 -20.29
CA ILE A 154 1.38 -13.65 -19.47
C ILE A 154 0.71 -13.34 -18.12
N THR A 155 1.05 -12.20 -17.51
CA THR A 155 0.45 -11.75 -16.25
C THR A 155 -1.03 -11.45 -16.44
N ASP A 156 -1.40 -10.78 -17.54
CA ASP A 156 -2.80 -10.53 -17.89
C ASP A 156 -3.55 -11.86 -18.08
N HIS A 157 -2.99 -12.76 -18.89
CA HIS A 157 -3.60 -14.08 -19.14
C HIS A 157 -3.83 -14.89 -17.85
N ILE A 158 -2.85 -14.91 -16.93
CA ILE A 158 -2.99 -15.56 -15.62
C ILE A 158 -4.15 -14.96 -14.84
N ASN A 159 -4.17 -13.63 -14.69
CA ASN A 159 -5.11 -12.95 -13.81
C ASN A 159 -6.53 -12.87 -14.40
N GLU A 160 -6.69 -12.74 -15.72
CA GLU A 160 -7.98 -12.87 -16.38
C GLU A 160 -8.57 -14.27 -16.18
N TYR A 161 -7.75 -15.31 -16.36
CA TYR A 161 -8.19 -16.68 -16.12
C TYR A 161 -8.56 -16.91 -14.66
N ILE A 162 -7.73 -16.44 -13.71
CA ILE A 162 -7.98 -16.56 -12.27
C ILE A 162 -9.28 -15.87 -11.87
N LEU A 163 -9.49 -14.64 -12.33
CA LEU A 163 -10.66 -13.84 -12.01
C LEU A 163 -11.95 -14.55 -12.47
N HIS A 164 -12.00 -14.99 -13.73
CA HIS A 164 -13.22 -15.57 -14.31
C HIS A 164 -13.49 -17.00 -13.83
N ASN A 165 -12.47 -17.85 -13.71
CA ASN A 165 -12.66 -19.28 -13.44
C ASN A 165 -12.58 -19.64 -11.96
N TYR A 166 -11.95 -18.80 -11.14
CA TYR A 166 -11.79 -19.06 -9.71
C TYR A 166 -12.53 -18.01 -8.88
N ILE A 167 -12.14 -16.73 -8.89
CA ILE A 167 -12.70 -15.72 -7.97
C ILE A 167 -14.22 -15.52 -8.17
N LEU A 168 -14.67 -15.36 -9.43
CA LEU A 168 -16.09 -15.19 -9.74
C LEU A 168 -16.88 -16.51 -9.84
N SER A 169 -16.26 -17.63 -9.48
CA SER A 169 -16.89 -18.94 -9.56
C SER A 169 -17.81 -19.21 -8.37
N LYS A 170 -18.77 -20.11 -8.57
CA LYS A 170 -19.61 -20.64 -7.48
C LYS A 170 -18.78 -21.36 -6.42
N GLN A 171 -17.68 -22.02 -6.83
CA GLN A 171 -16.83 -22.77 -5.91
C GLN A 171 -16.11 -21.86 -4.91
N TYR A 172 -15.63 -20.70 -5.36
CA TYR A 172 -15.05 -19.70 -4.47
C TYR A 172 -16.05 -19.23 -3.42
N LYS A 173 -17.29 -18.95 -3.83
CA LYS A 173 -18.39 -18.60 -2.90
C LYS A 173 -18.68 -19.72 -1.90
N THR A 174 -18.65 -20.99 -2.32
CA THR A 174 -18.78 -22.13 -1.41
C THR A 174 -17.67 -22.14 -0.36
N TYR A 175 -16.41 -21.94 -0.76
CA TYR A 175 -15.29 -21.88 0.18
C TYR A 175 -15.34 -20.67 1.12
N LEU A 176 -15.83 -19.51 0.66
CA LEU A 176 -16.10 -18.37 1.54
C LEU A 176 -17.15 -18.72 2.60
N ASN A 177 -18.25 -19.39 2.21
CA ASN A 177 -19.28 -19.82 3.16
C ASN A 177 -18.74 -20.83 4.19
N GLU A 178 -17.83 -21.71 3.79
CA GLU A 178 -17.15 -22.63 4.70
C GLU A 178 -16.25 -21.87 5.69
N LEU A 179 -15.53 -20.84 5.22
CA LEU A 179 -14.73 -19.95 6.08
C LEU A 179 -15.58 -19.08 6.99
N SER A 180 -16.85 -18.80 6.67
CA SER A 180 -17.75 -18.04 7.55
C SER A 180 -18.17 -18.82 8.82
N GLN A 181 -17.70 -20.05 9.03
CA GLN A 181 -17.97 -20.82 10.24
C GLN A 181 -17.07 -20.36 11.40
N SER A 182 -17.63 -20.23 12.60
CA SER A 182 -16.89 -19.78 13.80
C SER A 182 -15.87 -20.78 14.33
N VAL A 183 -16.06 -22.06 14.03
CA VAL A 183 -15.12 -23.15 14.34
C VAL A 183 -14.88 -23.91 13.05
N ILE A 184 -13.65 -23.84 12.54
CA ILE A 184 -13.26 -24.50 11.29
C ILE A 184 -12.45 -25.74 11.63
N SER A 185 -12.86 -26.89 11.08
CA SER A 185 -12.07 -28.12 11.16
C SER A 185 -10.84 -28.03 10.25
N GLN A 186 -9.70 -28.55 10.69
CA GLN A 186 -8.49 -28.61 9.87
C GLN A 186 -8.72 -29.35 8.54
N SER A 187 -9.66 -30.29 8.50
CA SER A 187 -10.04 -31.03 7.28
C SER A 187 -10.65 -30.17 6.17
N VAL A 188 -11.06 -28.94 6.47
CA VAL A 188 -11.64 -28.00 5.50
C VAL A 188 -10.55 -27.43 4.59
N PHE A 189 -9.31 -27.27 5.08
CA PHE A 189 -8.20 -26.69 4.34
C PHE A 189 -7.58 -27.69 3.35
N THR A 190 -8.29 -27.97 2.27
CA THR A 190 -7.79 -28.80 1.18
C THR A 190 -6.84 -28.02 0.26
N ALA A 191 -6.04 -28.70 -0.54
CA ALA A 191 -5.16 -28.05 -1.53
C ALA A 191 -5.95 -27.15 -2.49
N LYS A 192 -7.13 -27.60 -2.95
CA LYS A 192 -8.04 -26.78 -3.76
C LYS A 192 -8.55 -25.56 -3.01
N MET A 193 -9.04 -25.71 -1.79
CA MET A 193 -9.54 -24.58 -1.02
C MET A 193 -8.45 -23.51 -0.84
N LEU A 194 -7.23 -23.93 -0.46
CA LEU A 194 -6.08 -23.05 -0.32
C LEU A 194 -5.73 -22.38 -1.65
N PHE A 195 -5.74 -23.10 -2.76
CA PHE A 195 -5.51 -22.50 -4.07
C PHE A 195 -6.54 -21.41 -4.40
N TYR A 196 -7.83 -21.68 -4.18
CA TYR A 196 -8.90 -20.72 -4.43
C TYR A 196 -8.80 -19.49 -3.52
N ILE A 197 -8.69 -19.70 -2.20
CA ILE A 197 -8.77 -18.60 -1.24
C ILE A 197 -7.44 -17.87 -1.06
N ARG A 198 -6.32 -18.59 -0.97
CA ARG A 198 -5.00 -18.02 -0.76
C ARG A 198 -4.37 -17.57 -2.08
N THR A 199 -4.07 -18.52 -2.95
CA THR A 199 -3.26 -18.28 -4.16
C THR A 199 -3.96 -17.34 -5.14
N CYS A 200 -5.22 -17.65 -5.50
CA CYS A 200 -5.96 -16.84 -6.47
C CYS A 200 -6.24 -15.42 -5.96
N SER A 201 -6.62 -15.27 -4.68
CA SER A 201 -6.83 -13.94 -4.08
C SER A 201 -5.56 -13.11 -4.05
N PHE A 202 -4.42 -13.74 -3.73
CA PHE A 202 -3.12 -13.07 -3.73
C PHE A 202 -2.73 -12.60 -5.14
N SER A 203 -2.98 -13.43 -6.15
CA SER A 203 -2.75 -13.07 -7.55
C SER A 203 -3.56 -11.84 -7.97
N ILE A 204 -4.87 -11.83 -7.72
CA ILE A 204 -5.71 -10.70 -8.10
C ILE A 204 -5.33 -9.44 -7.30
N PHE A 205 -5.09 -9.55 -5.99
CA PHE A 205 -4.61 -8.41 -5.19
C PHE A 205 -3.35 -7.79 -5.80
N SER A 206 -2.34 -8.61 -6.09
CA SER A 206 -1.06 -8.16 -6.63
C SER A 206 -1.23 -7.52 -8.01
N TYR A 207 -2.08 -8.11 -8.86
CA TYR A 207 -2.37 -7.61 -10.19
C TYR A 207 -3.09 -6.26 -10.16
N VAL A 208 -4.13 -6.10 -9.33
CA VAL A 208 -4.94 -4.87 -9.30
C VAL A 208 -4.19 -3.72 -8.62
N ALA A 209 -3.35 -4.00 -7.61
CA ALA A 209 -2.58 -2.96 -6.93
C ALA A 209 -1.58 -2.23 -7.84
N VAL A 210 -1.13 -2.90 -8.91
CA VAL A 210 -0.07 -2.42 -9.80
C VAL A 210 -0.60 -1.95 -11.16
N SER A 211 -1.75 -2.46 -11.58
CA SER A 211 -2.22 -2.26 -12.94
C SER A 211 -3.05 -0.98 -13.10
N SER A 212 -2.60 -0.09 -14.00
CA SER A 212 -3.49 0.85 -14.71
C SER A 212 -4.37 0.14 -15.76
N HIS A 213 -4.47 -1.20 -15.69
CA HIS A 213 -4.98 -2.05 -16.77
C HIS A 213 -6.50 -2.19 -16.68
N LYS A 214 -7.11 -2.55 -17.81
CA LYS A 214 -8.54 -2.84 -17.89
C LYS A 214 -8.81 -4.17 -17.20
N ILE A 215 -9.28 -4.11 -15.96
CA ILE A 215 -9.85 -5.28 -15.31
C ILE A 215 -11.16 -5.61 -16.06
N PRO A 216 -11.36 -6.87 -16.48
CA PRO A 216 -12.50 -7.23 -17.33
C PRO A 216 -13.84 -7.29 -16.56
N CYS A 217 -13.85 -7.04 -15.26
CA CYS A 217 -15.05 -6.87 -14.45
C CYS A 217 -15.18 -5.46 -13.89
N THR A 218 -16.42 -5.04 -13.65
CA THR A 218 -16.70 -3.76 -12.99
C THR A 218 -16.40 -3.85 -11.49
N ALA A 219 -16.09 -2.71 -10.88
CA ALA A 219 -15.91 -2.62 -9.43
C ALA A 219 -17.14 -3.14 -8.67
N ASP A 220 -18.33 -2.84 -9.16
CA ASP A 220 -19.60 -3.24 -8.56
C ASP A 220 -19.83 -4.75 -8.61
N GLU A 221 -19.43 -5.43 -9.70
CA GLU A 221 -19.51 -6.89 -9.80
C GLU A 221 -18.58 -7.57 -8.79
N LEU A 222 -17.34 -7.08 -8.67
CA LEU A 222 -16.38 -7.65 -7.75
C LEU A 222 -16.82 -7.42 -6.30
N VAL A 223 -17.10 -6.16 -5.92
CA VAL A 223 -17.59 -5.79 -4.58
C VAL A 223 -18.87 -6.55 -4.25
N GLY A 224 -19.86 -6.57 -5.16
CA GLY A 224 -21.14 -7.22 -4.93
C GLY A 224 -21.04 -8.73 -4.69
N SER A 225 -20.03 -9.40 -5.27
CA SER A 225 -19.87 -10.86 -5.11
C SER A 225 -19.22 -11.27 -3.79
N ILE A 226 -18.32 -10.46 -3.22
CA ILE A 226 -17.48 -10.84 -2.06
C ILE A 226 -17.72 -10.04 -0.79
N ARG A 227 -18.28 -8.83 -0.87
CA ARG A 227 -18.28 -7.85 0.23
C ARG A 227 -18.86 -8.40 1.53
N ASP A 228 -20.04 -8.99 1.46
CA ASP A 228 -20.77 -9.42 2.65
C ASP A 228 -20.06 -10.61 3.33
N ASP A 229 -19.50 -11.54 2.55
CA ASP A 229 -18.72 -12.66 3.10
C ASP A 229 -17.41 -12.15 3.70
N TYR A 230 -16.71 -11.24 3.01
CA TYR A 230 -15.47 -10.65 3.51
C TYR A 230 -15.68 -10.01 4.89
N LEU A 231 -16.68 -9.13 5.01
CA LEU A 231 -17.00 -8.48 6.28
C LEU A 231 -17.35 -9.50 7.37
N GLN A 232 -18.16 -10.50 7.04
CA GLN A 232 -18.55 -11.55 7.98
C GLN A 232 -17.36 -12.40 8.45
N ILE A 233 -16.51 -12.85 7.52
CA ILE A 233 -15.34 -13.69 7.81
C ILE A 233 -14.36 -12.94 8.72
N VAL A 234 -14.03 -11.68 8.37
CA VAL A 234 -13.15 -10.84 9.21
C VAL A 234 -13.75 -10.63 10.59
N HIS A 235 -15.05 -10.36 10.67
CA HIS A 235 -15.75 -10.16 11.93
C HIS A 235 -15.68 -11.39 12.85
N ILE A 236 -15.98 -12.57 12.31
CA ILE A 236 -15.96 -13.84 13.05
C ILE A 236 -14.55 -14.17 13.52
N HIS A 237 -13.58 -14.14 12.60
CA HIS A 237 -12.24 -14.66 12.87
C HIS A 237 -11.36 -13.69 13.65
N SER A 238 -11.59 -12.38 13.59
CA SER A 238 -10.88 -11.42 14.45
C SER A 238 -11.06 -11.71 15.94
N ARG A 239 -12.19 -12.35 16.32
CA ARG A 239 -12.51 -12.73 17.71
C ARG A 239 -11.90 -14.07 18.13
N THR A 240 -11.47 -14.88 17.19
CA THR A 240 -10.89 -16.22 17.41
C THR A 240 -9.41 -16.30 17.01
N ILE A 241 -8.75 -15.17 16.78
CA ILE A 241 -7.35 -15.08 16.29
C ILE A 241 -6.35 -15.99 17.00
N ARG A 242 -6.56 -16.25 18.30
CA ARG A 242 -5.72 -17.14 19.12
C ARG A 242 -5.77 -18.62 18.71
N LEU A 243 -6.77 -19.00 17.93
CA LEU A 243 -7.06 -20.37 17.49
C LEU A 243 -6.73 -20.57 16.01
N TRP A 244 -6.18 -19.57 15.33
CA TRP A 244 -5.88 -19.69 13.91
C TRP A 244 -4.78 -20.73 13.68
N SER A 245 -5.05 -21.68 12.78
CA SER A 245 -4.03 -22.53 12.19
C SER A 245 -3.19 -21.74 11.19
N LYS A 246 -2.08 -22.33 10.71
CA LYS A 246 -1.25 -21.72 9.66
C LYS A 246 -2.05 -21.51 8.38
N GLU A 247 -2.91 -22.46 8.05
CA GLU A 247 -3.77 -22.44 6.88
C GLU A 247 -4.82 -21.33 6.99
N LEU A 248 -5.47 -21.18 8.15
CA LEU A 248 -6.42 -20.09 8.37
C LEU A 248 -5.73 -18.73 8.32
N LEU A 249 -4.56 -18.59 8.95
CA LEU A 249 -3.76 -17.37 8.87
C LEU A 249 -3.43 -17.01 7.42
N ALA A 250 -2.99 -17.98 6.61
CA ALA A 250 -2.69 -17.76 5.20
C ALA A 250 -3.93 -17.32 4.40
N CYS A 251 -5.09 -17.97 4.61
CA CYS A 251 -6.35 -17.57 4.00
C CYS A 251 -6.78 -16.16 4.42
N MET A 252 -6.76 -15.86 5.72
CA MET A 252 -7.12 -14.53 6.24
C MET A 252 -6.19 -13.44 5.71
N THR A 253 -4.90 -13.72 5.63
CA THR A 253 -3.90 -12.82 5.06
C THR A 253 -4.26 -12.40 3.64
N GLN A 254 -4.57 -13.36 2.77
CA GLN A 254 -4.85 -13.06 1.37
C GLN A 254 -6.27 -12.54 1.14
N LEU A 255 -7.26 -12.92 1.96
CA LEU A 255 -8.59 -12.31 1.94
C LEU A 255 -8.56 -10.84 2.36
N ILE A 256 -7.80 -10.51 3.42
CA ILE A 256 -7.58 -9.12 3.86
C ILE A 256 -6.79 -8.35 2.81
N ALA A 257 -5.71 -8.93 2.25
CA ALA A 257 -4.98 -8.30 1.15
C ALA A 257 -5.89 -8.04 -0.06
N PHE A 258 -6.72 -9.00 -0.43
CA PHE A 258 -7.71 -8.81 -1.49
C PHE A 258 -8.74 -7.72 -1.16
N GLY A 259 -9.13 -7.58 0.12
CA GLY A 259 -9.92 -6.46 0.61
C GLY A 259 -9.30 -5.09 0.32
N VAL A 260 -7.97 -4.96 0.31
CA VAL A 260 -7.28 -3.70 -0.05
C VAL A 260 -7.70 -3.20 -1.42
N VAL A 261 -7.93 -4.10 -2.39
CA VAL A 261 -8.39 -3.74 -3.75
C VAL A 261 -9.69 -2.92 -3.72
N LEU A 262 -10.55 -3.18 -2.73
CA LEU A 262 -11.86 -2.55 -2.59
C LEU A 262 -11.77 -1.17 -1.92
N PHE A 263 -10.64 -0.87 -1.26
CA PHE A 263 -10.39 0.37 -0.52
C PHE A 263 -9.25 1.21 -1.09
N TRP A 264 -8.60 0.76 -2.16
CA TRP A 264 -7.41 1.41 -2.71
C TRP A 264 -7.80 2.72 -3.43
N PRO A 265 -7.42 3.90 -2.92
CA PRO A 265 -7.91 5.19 -3.43
C PRO A 265 -7.38 5.53 -4.83
N PHE A 266 -6.28 4.90 -5.25
CA PHE A 266 -5.62 5.12 -6.54
C PHE A 266 -5.83 3.96 -7.53
N GLY A 267 -6.70 3.00 -7.20
CA GLY A 267 -6.92 1.81 -8.00
C GLY A 267 -7.85 2.04 -9.20
N PRO A 268 -7.76 1.20 -10.24
CA PRO A 268 -8.71 1.22 -11.36
C PRO A 268 -10.15 0.85 -10.91
N ILE A 269 -10.27 0.14 -9.78
CA ILE A 269 -11.53 -0.23 -9.12
C ILE A 269 -11.85 0.83 -8.07
N GLN A 270 -12.56 1.88 -8.45
CA GLN A 270 -13.13 2.83 -7.50
C GLN A 270 -14.55 2.39 -7.13
N ALA A 271 -14.71 1.77 -5.97
CA ALA A 271 -16.04 1.57 -5.39
C ALA A 271 -16.51 2.93 -4.82
N PRO A 272 -17.73 3.40 -5.11
CA PRO A 272 -18.23 4.61 -4.49
C PRO A 272 -18.27 4.43 -2.96
N ASN A 273 -17.62 5.33 -2.21
CA ASN A 273 -17.45 5.26 -0.74
C ASN A 273 -18.74 4.97 0.08
N LYS A 274 -19.93 5.15 -0.52
CA LYS A 274 -21.23 4.91 0.11
C LYS A 274 -21.80 3.50 -0.12
N THR A 275 -21.24 2.66 -1.00
CA THR A 275 -21.81 1.35 -1.34
C THR A 275 -21.15 0.19 -0.60
N PHE A 276 -19.95 0.34 -0.04
CA PHE A 276 -19.28 -0.74 0.67
C PHE A 276 -19.87 -1.00 2.06
N PHE A 277 -20.09 0.04 2.85
CA PHE A 277 -20.70 -0.10 4.17
C PHE A 277 -22.14 0.38 4.14
N ALA A 278 -23.07 -0.48 4.58
CA ALA A 278 -24.49 -0.15 4.62
C ALA A 278 -24.83 0.93 5.66
N ALA A 279 -24.06 1.00 6.75
CA ALA A 279 -24.20 1.97 7.82
C ALA A 279 -22.83 2.34 8.39
N GLU A 280 -22.76 3.52 9.01
CA GLU A 280 -21.54 4.03 9.65
C GLU A 280 -21.04 3.11 10.77
N GLN A 281 -21.96 2.50 11.53
CA GLN A 281 -21.61 1.53 12.58
C GLN A 281 -20.81 0.34 12.02
N ASN A 282 -21.12 -0.12 10.81
CA ASN A 282 -20.41 -1.24 10.19
C ASN A 282 -18.94 -0.86 9.89
N ILE A 283 -18.66 0.42 9.66
CA ILE A 283 -17.28 0.92 9.49
C ILE A 283 -16.54 0.80 10.81
N TYR A 284 -17.15 1.25 11.91
CA TYR A 284 -16.55 1.17 13.24
C TYR A 284 -16.32 -0.26 13.70
N ASP A 285 -17.32 -1.13 13.51
CA ASP A 285 -17.19 -2.56 13.83
C ASP A 285 -16.03 -3.20 13.03
N HIS A 286 -15.91 -2.87 11.74
CA HIS A 286 -14.83 -3.38 10.91
C HIS A 286 -13.46 -2.83 11.33
N ILE A 287 -13.35 -1.53 11.67
CA ILE A 287 -12.12 -0.97 12.23
C ILE A 287 -11.73 -1.72 13.51
N GLU A 288 -12.67 -1.99 14.41
CA GLU A 288 -12.39 -2.75 15.61
C GLU A 288 -11.94 -4.20 15.31
N ASP A 289 -12.56 -4.86 14.34
CA ASP A 289 -12.18 -6.20 13.90
C ASP A 289 -10.72 -6.21 13.39
N LEU A 290 -10.35 -5.25 12.54
CA LEU A 290 -8.97 -5.08 12.04
C LEU A 290 -7.99 -4.72 13.17
N MET A 291 -8.41 -3.89 14.12
CA MET A 291 -7.58 -3.51 15.27
C MET A 291 -7.32 -4.68 16.23
N ARG A 292 -8.24 -5.66 16.34
CA ARG A 292 -7.98 -6.91 17.09
C ARG A 292 -6.89 -7.75 16.44
N ILE A 293 -6.81 -7.74 15.11
CA ILE A 293 -5.71 -8.38 14.38
C ILE A 293 -4.40 -7.65 14.65
N ILE A 294 -4.38 -6.32 14.51
CA ILE A 294 -3.21 -5.48 14.78
C ILE A 294 -2.70 -5.62 16.21
N ASP A 295 -3.56 -5.69 17.22
CA ASP A 295 -3.12 -5.77 18.62
C ASP A 295 -2.67 -7.19 19.04
N TYR A 296 -2.79 -8.19 18.17
CA TYR A 296 -2.43 -9.57 18.50
C TYR A 296 -0.90 -9.79 18.57
N ARG A 297 -0.36 -9.68 19.77
CA ARG A 297 1.09 -9.73 20.08
C ARG A 297 1.88 -10.91 19.52
N PRO A 298 1.35 -12.14 19.43
CA PRO A 298 2.11 -13.24 18.83
C PRO A 298 2.54 -12.97 17.39
N PHE A 299 1.72 -12.29 16.58
CA PHE A 299 2.12 -11.91 15.22
C PHE A 299 3.28 -10.91 15.24
N HIS A 300 3.35 -10.00 16.22
CA HIS A 300 4.46 -9.04 16.31
C HIS A 300 5.81 -9.72 16.48
N LYS A 301 5.85 -10.86 17.18
CA LYS A 301 7.09 -11.61 17.45
C LYS A 301 7.62 -12.35 16.22
N GLU A 302 6.74 -12.67 15.28
CA GLU A 302 7.06 -13.44 14.08
C GLU A 302 7.29 -12.53 12.85
N MET A 303 7.07 -11.22 12.97
CA MET A 303 7.31 -10.27 11.88
C MET A 303 8.75 -10.35 11.37
N LYS A 304 8.92 -10.16 10.06
CA LYS A 304 10.20 -10.20 9.35
C LYS A 304 10.51 -8.82 8.74
N PRO A 305 11.78 -8.55 8.40
CA PRO A 305 12.18 -7.27 7.77
C PRO A 305 11.66 -7.06 6.34
N VAL A 306 11.09 -8.11 5.75
CA VAL A 306 10.44 -8.14 4.43
C VAL A 306 9.16 -8.94 4.52
N ARG A 307 8.27 -8.82 3.52
CA ARG A 307 6.98 -9.52 3.43
C ARG A 307 7.14 -11.02 3.07
N SER A 308 7.90 -11.78 3.86
CA SER A 308 8.25 -13.19 3.59
C SER A 308 7.31 -14.22 4.23
N ASN A 309 6.57 -13.85 5.27
CA ASN A 309 5.62 -14.70 5.98
C ASN A 309 4.24 -14.05 6.11
N ASP A 310 3.26 -14.86 6.51
CA ASP A 310 1.86 -14.44 6.62
C ASP A 310 1.66 -13.42 7.76
N GLU A 311 2.38 -13.53 8.88
CA GLU A 311 2.27 -12.58 10.00
C GLU A 311 2.68 -11.15 9.61
N THR A 312 3.76 -11.01 8.83
CA THR A 312 4.14 -9.68 8.30
C THR A 312 3.12 -9.23 7.26
N SER A 313 2.69 -10.14 6.38
CA SER A 313 1.77 -9.85 5.28
C SER A 313 0.38 -9.41 5.74
N ILE A 314 -0.14 -10.00 6.82
CA ILE A 314 -1.46 -9.65 7.35
C ILE A 314 -1.43 -8.28 8.04
N MET A 315 -0.34 -7.95 8.75
CA MET A 315 -0.18 -6.63 9.37
C MET A 315 -0.17 -5.53 8.32
N ASP A 316 0.65 -5.73 7.28
CA ASP A 316 0.73 -4.83 6.13
C ASP A 316 -0.63 -4.66 5.44
N ALA A 317 -1.29 -5.75 5.05
CA ALA A 317 -2.60 -5.71 4.41
C ALA A 317 -3.69 -5.06 5.27
N THR A 318 -3.70 -5.34 6.58
CA THR A 318 -4.66 -4.76 7.53
C THR A 318 -4.49 -3.24 7.63
N LEU A 319 -3.24 -2.76 7.71
CA LEU A 319 -2.95 -1.33 7.74
C LEU A 319 -3.31 -0.63 6.43
N MET A 320 -3.07 -1.28 5.30
CA MET A 320 -3.44 -0.73 3.98
C MET A 320 -4.95 -0.54 3.84
N ILE A 321 -5.77 -1.46 4.35
CA ILE A 321 -7.22 -1.25 4.44
C ILE A 321 -7.56 -0.08 5.37
N LEU A 322 -6.92 0.01 6.54
CA LEU A 322 -7.18 1.12 7.46
C LEU A 322 -6.82 2.48 6.84
N ILE A 323 -5.73 2.59 6.08
CA ILE A 323 -5.40 3.80 5.31
C ILE A 323 -6.53 4.13 4.32
N GLY A 324 -6.98 3.12 3.57
CA GLY A 324 -8.11 3.28 2.63
C GLY A 324 -9.37 3.78 3.34
N ILE A 325 -9.72 3.23 4.50
CA ILE A 325 -10.87 3.66 5.31
C ILE A 325 -10.66 5.08 5.84
N VAL A 326 -9.50 5.41 6.40
CA VAL A 326 -9.19 6.74 6.95
C VAL A 326 -9.27 7.83 5.88
N ARG A 327 -8.81 7.54 4.66
CA ARG A 327 -8.83 8.49 3.55
C ARG A 327 -10.20 8.64 2.90
N SER A 328 -11.00 7.58 2.90
CA SER A 328 -12.30 7.56 2.21
C SER A 328 -13.48 7.91 3.13
N GLN A 329 -13.34 7.72 4.44
CA GLN A 329 -14.40 7.85 5.42
C GLN A 329 -14.07 8.90 6.50
N ASN A 330 -15.10 9.53 7.05
CA ASN A 330 -14.93 10.52 8.12
C ASN A 330 -14.79 9.86 9.50
N VAL A 331 -13.71 9.09 9.69
CA VAL A 331 -13.49 8.27 10.90
C VAL A 331 -12.46 8.85 11.87
N GLY A 332 -11.83 9.99 11.54
CA GLY A 332 -10.76 10.56 12.35
C GLY A 332 -11.15 10.79 13.82
N TRP A 333 -12.40 11.19 14.09
CA TRP A 333 -12.89 11.39 15.47
C TRP A 333 -12.90 10.10 16.30
N PHE A 334 -13.19 8.96 15.65
CA PHE A 334 -13.25 7.64 16.29
C PHE A 334 -11.85 7.21 16.75
N PHE A 335 -10.85 7.40 15.89
CA PHE A 335 -9.44 7.17 16.25
C PHE A 335 -8.95 8.10 17.35
N ARG A 336 -9.28 9.40 17.29
CA ARG A 336 -8.86 10.38 18.32
C ARG A 336 -9.45 10.10 19.70
N SER A 337 -10.68 9.61 19.73
CA SER A 337 -11.40 9.29 20.98
C SER A 337 -10.98 7.95 21.58
N ASN A 338 -10.28 7.09 20.83
CA ASN A 338 -9.95 5.73 21.25
C ASN A 338 -8.44 5.54 21.50
N VAL A 339 -8.05 5.69 22.76
CA VAL A 339 -6.65 5.55 23.21
C VAL A 339 -6.11 4.12 23.01
N SER A 340 -6.96 3.09 23.05
CA SER A 340 -6.49 1.71 22.83
C SER A 340 -6.02 1.49 21.39
N ILE A 341 -6.72 2.08 20.42
CA ILE A 341 -6.32 2.04 19.00
C ILE A 341 -4.97 2.73 18.81
N GLN A 342 -4.80 3.92 19.37
CA GLN A 342 -3.54 4.68 19.31
C GLN A 342 -2.38 3.89 19.92
N ASN A 343 -2.61 3.26 21.06
CA ASN A 343 -1.61 2.42 21.73
C ASN A 343 -1.26 1.17 20.91
N ALA A 344 -2.25 0.49 20.34
CA ALA A 344 -2.04 -0.69 19.51
C ALA A 344 -1.19 -0.37 18.27
N LEU A 345 -1.53 0.71 17.55
CA LEU A 345 -0.75 1.21 16.41
C LEU A 345 0.68 1.60 16.82
N THR A 346 0.83 2.37 17.90
CA THR A 346 2.15 2.78 18.40
C THR A 346 3.02 1.57 18.75
N THR A 347 2.43 0.58 19.43
CA THR A 347 3.19 -0.62 19.82
C THR A 347 3.55 -1.47 18.61
N LEU A 348 2.70 -1.53 17.58
CA LEU A 348 3.03 -2.21 16.32
C LEU A 348 4.23 -1.54 15.64
N ALA A 349 4.25 -0.21 15.53
CA ALA A 349 5.38 0.51 14.95
C ALA A 349 6.67 0.35 15.76
N GLU A 350 6.59 0.23 17.09
CA GLU A 350 7.77 -0.06 17.93
C GLU A 350 8.32 -1.48 17.72
N ALA A 351 7.45 -2.45 17.37
CA ALA A 351 7.82 -3.85 17.19
C ALA A 351 8.17 -4.22 15.74
N ALA A 352 7.74 -3.42 14.76
CA ALA A 352 7.86 -3.74 13.35
C ALA A 352 9.31 -3.70 12.87
N LEU A 353 9.71 -4.77 12.18
CA LEU A 353 10.99 -4.88 11.48
C LEU A 353 10.87 -4.49 10.00
N TYR A 354 9.64 -4.48 9.47
CA TYR A 354 9.32 -4.12 8.10
C TYR A 354 8.96 -2.63 8.04
N ASP A 355 9.74 -1.86 7.29
CA ASP A 355 9.65 -0.39 7.26
C ASP A 355 8.29 0.10 6.74
N GLU A 356 7.67 -0.64 5.84
CA GLU A 356 6.39 -0.33 5.23
C GLU A 356 5.24 -0.42 6.24
N ILE A 357 5.31 -1.34 7.22
CA ILE A 357 4.37 -1.37 8.35
C ILE A 357 4.51 -0.11 9.20
N CYS A 358 5.75 0.31 9.50
CA CYS A 358 6.00 1.55 10.24
C CYS A 358 5.46 2.77 9.48
N LEU A 359 5.71 2.84 8.17
CA LEU A 359 5.21 3.88 7.29
C LEU A 359 3.69 3.96 7.37
N CYS A 360 3.00 2.84 7.16
CA CYS A 360 1.54 2.78 7.18
C CYS A 360 0.96 3.20 8.55
N VAL A 361 1.55 2.75 9.65
CA VAL A 361 1.15 3.19 11.00
C VAL A 361 1.30 4.70 11.15
N TYR A 362 2.45 5.25 10.74
CA TYR A 362 2.69 6.68 10.88
C TYR A 362 1.69 7.48 10.06
N VAL A 363 1.40 7.06 8.84
CA VAL A 363 0.42 7.70 7.96
C VAL A 363 -0.96 7.72 8.61
N ILE A 364 -1.43 6.58 9.13
CA ILE A 364 -2.73 6.51 9.83
C ILE A 364 -2.76 7.50 10.99
N LEU A 365 -1.71 7.51 11.82
CA LEU A 365 -1.63 8.41 12.99
C LEU A 365 -1.58 9.89 12.56
N GLY A 366 -0.83 10.22 11.51
CA GLY A 366 -0.71 11.56 10.96
C GLY A 366 -2.00 12.08 10.33
N GLU A 367 -2.81 11.21 9.72
CA GLU A 367 -4.12 11.58 9.16
C GLU A 367 -5.17 11.81 10.25
N VAL A 368 -5.19 10.97 11.31
CA VAL A 368 -6.29 10.97 12.27
C VAL A 368 -6.05 11.82 13.51
N LEU A 369 -4.82 11.97 13.98
CA LEU A 369 -4.52 12.66 15.24
C LEU A 369 -4.36 14.16 15.08
N ALA A 370 -4.69 14.90 16.14
CA ALA A 370 -4.34 16.32 16.24
C ALA A 370 -2.86 16.49 16.62
N ASP A 371 -2.28 17.66 16.35
CA ASP A 371 -0.85 17.95 16.57
C ASP A 371 -0.39 17.64 18.01
N GLU A 372 -1.15 18.08 19.01
CA GLU A 372 -0.86 17.78 20.43
C GLU A 372 -0.89 16.29 20.76
N GLN A 373 -1.78 15.51 20.13
CA GLN A 373 -1.82 14.06 20.36
C GLN A 373 -0.62 13.38 19.67
N LEU A 374 -0.32 13.78 18.43
CA LEU A 374 0.80 13.27 17.65
C LEU A 374 2.13 13.50 18.38
N LYS A 375 2.34 14.71 18.90
CA LYS A 375 3.52 15.12 19.67
C LYS A 375 3.73 14.29 20.95
N ASN A 376 2.64 13.84 21.58
CA ASN A 376 2.69 13.09 22.83
C ASN A 376 2.91 11.57 22.62
N LEU A 377 2.95 11.09 21.37
CA LEU A 377 3.29 9.71 21.09
C LEU A 377 4.77 9.41 21.39
N LYS A 378 5.05 8.21 21.89
CA LYS A 378 6.43 7.75 22.16
C LYS A 378 7.31 7.75 20.92
N ILE A 379 6.73 7.40 19.78
CA ILE A 379 7.37 7.31 18.46
C ILE A 379 7.49 8.65 17.73
N ALA A 380 6.92 9.74 18.28
CA ALA A 380 6.86 11.03 17.59
C ALA A 380 8.25 11.57 17.20
N ASN A 381 9.26 11.32 18.04
CA ASN A 381 10.63 11.76 17.77
C ASN A 381 11.32 10.97 16.65
N SER A 382 10.98 9.69 16.46
CA SER A 382 11.59 8.84 15.43
C SER A 382 10.89 8.97 14.07
N MET A 383 9.62 9.36 14.03
CA MET A 383 8.82 9.50 12.82
C MET A 383 9.51 10.35 11.73
N SER A 384 9.89 11.59 12.05
CA SER A 384 10.54 12.48 11.07
C SER A 384 11.90 11.95 10.61
N GLY A 385 12.69 11.41 11.55
CA GLY A 385 13.97 10.75 11.27
C GLY A 385 13.84 9.62 10.26
N PHE A 386 12.86 8.75 10.50
CA PHE A 386 12.53 7.60 9.67
C PHE A 386 12.10 8.01 8.26
N PHE A 387 11.11 8.92 8.14
CA PHE A 387 10.63 9.41 6.85
C PHE A 387 11.73 10.03 6.00
N PHE A 388 12.52 10.94 6.56
CA PHE A 388 13.60 11.58 5.80
C PHE A 388 14.74 10.62 5.46
N ASN A 389 14.93 9.55 6.24
CA ASN A 389 15.87 8.49 5.88
C ASN A 389 15.38 7.73 4.64
N MET A 390 14.09 7.35 4.59
CA MET A 390 13.49 6.71 3.42
C MET A 390 13.56 7.61 2.18
N LEU A 391 13.13 8.87 2.28
CA LEU A 391 13.20 9.85 1.19
C LEU A 391 14.62 10.03 0.67
N LYS A 392 15.61 10.13 1.57
CA LYS A 392 17.02 10.27 1.17
C LYS A 392 17.56 9.04 0.46
N GLN A 393 17.18 7.84 0.92
CA GLN A 393 17.58 6.59 0.26
C GLN A 393 16.92 6.46 -1.10
N ALA A 394 15.60 6.71 -1.18
CA ALA A 394 14.87 6.73 -2.45
C ALA A 394 15.47 7.71 -3.45
N TRP A 395 15.82 8.93 -3.00
CA TRP A 395 16.38 9.96 -3.88
C TRP A 395 17.73 9.56 -4.48
N LYS A 396 18.53 8.80 -3.73
CA LYS A 396 19.83 8.28 -4.19
C LYS A 396 19.70 7.04 -5.08
N HIS A 397 18.61 6.29 -4.95
CA HIS A 397 18.38 5.12 -5.76
C HIS A 397 18.20 5.52 -7.24
N PRO A 398 18.82 4.81 -8.21
CA PRO A 398 18.72 5.15 -9.64
C PRO A 398 17.28 5.25 -10.15
N LEU A 399 16.41 4.37 -9.65
CA LEU A 399 14.97 4.33 -9.98
C LEU A 399 14.10 5.25 -9.09
N LYS A 400 14.69 6.08 -8.22
CA LYS A 400 13.95 6.98 -7.33
C LYS A 400 12.89 6.28 -6.47
N LYS A 401 13.26 5.17 -5.82
CA LYS A 401 12.37 4.38 -4.96
C LYS A 401 13.06 3.90 -3.68
N TYR A 402 12.30 3.72 -2.62
CA TYR A 402 12.74 3.02 -1.40
C TYR A 402 12.15 1.62 -1.42
N ARG A 403 12.99 0.59 -1.54
CA ARG A 403 12.52 -0.80 -1.73
C ARG A 403 11.58 -0.86 -2.95
N HIS A 404 10.28 -1.10 -2.73
CA HIS A 404 9.24 -1.12 -3.76
C HIS A 404 8.34 0.12 -3.75
N THR A 405 8.54 1.08 -2.83
CA THR A 405 7.76 2.31 -2.76
C THR A 405 8.40 3.42 -3.59
N GLU A 406 7.69 3.90 -4.61
CA GLU A 406 8.11 5.01 -5.47
C GLU A 406 8.21 6.34 -4.72
N MET A 407 9.13 7.21 -5.14
CA MET A 407 9.35 8.53 -4.53
C MET A 407 8.08 9.36 -4.44
N GLU A 408 7.25 9.35 -5.48
CA GLU A 408 6.01 10.12 -5.52
C GLU A 408 5.08 9.71 -4.37
N HIS A 409 4.96 8.40 -4.11
CA HIS A 409 4.13 7.91 -3.02
C HIS A 409 4.71 8.32 -1.66
N LEU A 410 6.01 8.19 -1.44
CA LEU A 410 6.65 8.66 -0.19
C LEU A 410 6.43 10.16 0.05
N LEU A 411 6.46 10.97 -1.00
CA LEU A 411 6.20 12.41 -0.91
C LEU A 411 4.72 12.70 -0.61
N GLN A 412 3.79 11.97 -1.21
CA GLN A 412 2.36 12.04 -0.89
C GLN A 412 2.11 11.72 0.59
N GLU A 413 2.77 10.68 1.12
CA GLU A 413 2.68 10.34 2.53
C GLU A 413 3.29 11.43 3.43
N PHE A 414 4.43 12.01 3.03
CA PHE A 414 5.05 13.10 3.78
C PHE A 414 4.23 14.39 3.79
N PHE A 415 3.47 14.65 2.73
CA PHE A 415 2.60 15.83 2.64
C PHE A 415 1.59 15.90 3.80
N ILE A 416 1.08 14.77 4.28
CA ILE A 416 0.19 14.71 5.44
C ILE A 416 0.88 15.31 6.67
N PHE A 417 2.13 14.94 6.92
CA PHE A 417 2.91 15.42 8.07
C PHE A 417 3.29 16.89 7.94
N SER A 418 3.47 17.42 6.72
CA SER A 418 3.82 18.84 6.52
C SER A 418 2.80 19.81 7.12
N LYS A 419 1.57 19.35 7.36
CA LYS A 419 0.45 20.13 7.93
C LYS A 419 0.49 20.22 9.47
N HIS A 420 1.36 19.46 10.13
CA HIS A 420 1.46 19.41 11.59
C HIS A 420 2.63 20.26 12.09
N ASP A 421 2.36 21.25 12.93
CA ASP A 421 3.36 22.17 13.50
C ASP A 421 4.51 21.43 14.19
N PHE A 422 4.21 20.35 14.91
CA PHE A 422 5.22 19.49 15.52
C PHE A 422 6.20 18.93 14.47
N MET A 423 5.67 18.44 13.35
CA MET A 423 6.46 17.84 12.26
C MET A 423 7.22 18.90 11.47
N GLN A 424 6.65 20.10 11.30
CA GLN A 424 7.34 21.24 10.73
C GLN A 424 8.57 21.60 11.59
N GLN A 425 8.41 21.74 12.91
CA GLN A 425 9.53 22.08 13.79
C GLN A 425 10.62 20.99 13.75
N LYS A 426 10.24 19.70 13.73
CA LYS A 426 11.21 18.60 13.58
C LYS A 426 11.97 18.69 12.26
N THR A 427 11.28 19.00 11.17
CA THR A 427 11.87 19.18 9.85
C THR A 427 12.90 20.32 9.84
N ALA A 428 12.57 21.46 10.48
CA ALA A 428 13.48 22.58 10.66
C ALA A 428 14.73 22.17 11.45
N ASN A 429 14.56 21.52 12.60
CA ASN A 429 15.66 21.09 13.46
C ASN A 429 16.62 20.10 12.77
N MET A 430 16.08 19.29 11.85
CA MET A 430 16.85 18.31 11.07
C MET A 430 17.52 18.90 9.82
N ASN A 431 17.30 20.19 9.52
CA ASN A 431 17.81 20.92 8.36
C ASN A 431 17.59 20.17 7.03
N LYS A 432 16.34 19.76 6.77
CA LYS A 432 15.97 18.94 5.60
C LYS A 432 15.44 19.72 4.41
N ILE A 433 15.25 21.04 4.56
CA ILE A 433 14.79 21.92 3.48
C ILE A 433 15.66 21.86 2.22
N PRO A 434 17.01 21.80 2.28
CA PRO A 434 17.83 21.68 1.07
C PRO A 434 17.52 20.44 0.23
N LEU A 435 17.22 19.31 0.88
CA LEU A 435 16.87 18.06 0.18
C LEU A 435 15.52 18.20 -0.56
N LEU A 436 14.53 18.84 0.07
CA LEU A 436 13.23 19.09 -0.56
C LEU A 436 13.37 20.08 -1.73
N ILE A 437 14.19 21.12 -1.61
CA ILE A 437 14.47 22.03 -2.72
C ILE A 437 15.04 21.26 -3.92
N GLU A 438 16.00 20.37 -3.70
CA GLU A 438 16.57 19.52 -4.75
C GLU A 438 15.51 18.62 -5.42
N MET A 439 14.64 18.00 -4.62
CA MET A 439 13.55 17.16 -5.12
C MET A 439 12.49 17.94 -5.92
N SER A 440 12.30 19.23 -5.61
CA SER A 440 11.30 20.09 -6.28
C SER A 440 11.56 20.33 -7.77
N ASP A 441 12.76 20.00 -8.25
CA ASP A 441 13.09 20.03 -9.69
C ASP A 441 12.41 18.89 -10.46
N GLN A 442 12.15 17.76 -9.80
CA GLN A 442 11.59 16.55 -10.44
C GLN A 442 10.16 16.26 -10.00
N TYR A 443 9.77 16.66 -8.78
CA TYR A 443 8.49 16.29 -8.18
C TYR A 443 7.67 17.52 -7.79
N PRO A 444 6.63 17.90 -8.57
CA PRO A 444 5.78 19.06 -8.29
C PRO A 444 5.11 19.08 -6.91
N ILE A 445 4.72 17.91 -6.38
CA ILE A 445 4.12 17.78 -5.04
C ILE A 445 5.01 18.37 -3.92
N VAL A 446 6.32 18.46 -4.15
CA VAL A 446 7.25 19.02 -3.18
C VAL A 446 6.98 20.51 -2.92
N TYR A 447 6.42 21.24 -3.87
CA TYR A 447 5.99 22.62 -3.60
C TYR A 447 4.83 22.67 -2.60
N ASP A 448 3.87 21.75 -2.68
CA ASP A 448 2.75 21.69 -1.70
C ASP A 448 3.27 21.32 -0.31
N ILE A 449 4.26 20.42 -0.24
CA ILE A 449 4.98 20.08 1.00
C ILE A 449 5.69 21.32 1.55
N ILE A 450 6.49 22.00 0.72
CA ILE A 450 7.23 23.21 1.14
C ILE A 450 6.25 24.30 1.57
N TRP A 451 5.09 24.42 0.93
CA TRP A 451 4.05 25.36 1.34
C TRP A 451 3.52 25.01 2.74
N GLY A 452 3.15 23.75 2.99
CA GLY A 452 2.75 23.28 4.32
C GLY A 452 3.83 23.51 5.38
N LEU A 453 5.10 23.32 5.02
CA LEU A 453 6.23 23.57 5.91
C LEU A 453 6.53 25.06 6.15
N SER A 454 6.23 25.94 5.19
CA SER A 454 6.58 27.36 5.23
C SER A 454 5.81 28.18 6.29
N PHE A 455 4.84 27.58 6.97
CA PHE A 455 4.20 28.18 8.14
C PHE A 455 5.12 28.24 9.36
N ASN A 456 6.19 27.43 9.39
CA ASN A 456 7.20 27.47 10.45
C ASN A 456 8.29 28.51 10.17
N HIS A 457 8.56 29.37 11.15
CA HIS A 457 9.51 30.48 11.02
C HIS A 457 10.97 30.04 10.79
N ASP A 458 11.43 28.96 11.42
CA ASP A 458 12.79 28.45 11.21
C ASP A 458 12.96 27.91 9.78
N ILE A 459 11.91 27.31 9.23
CA ILE A 459 11.86 26.88 7.82
C ILE A 459 11.88 28.08 6.88
N GLN A 460 11.14 29.15 7.18
CA GLN A 460 11.19 30.39 6.40
C GLN A 460 12.62 30.94 6.31
N GLN A 461 13.35 30.98 7.43
CA GLN A 461 14.75 31.39 7.46
C GLN A 461 15.67 30.50 6.61
N GLN A 462 15.45 29.17 6.65
CA GLN A 462 16.19 28.23 5.82
C GLN A 462 15.91 28.44 4.32
N LEU A 463 14.65 28.74 3.95
CA LEU A 463 14.27 29.04 2.57
C LEU A 463 14.88 30.36 2.07
N HIS A 464 14.86 31.42 2.89
CA HIS A 464 15.51 32.71 2.59
C HIS A 464 17.02 32.59 2.37
N SER A 465 17.64 31.59 2.98
CA SER A 465 19.06 31.30 2.81
C SER A 465 19.39 30.70 1.42
N ASN A 466 18.40 30.45 0.56
CA ASN A 466 18.55 29.97 -0.81
C ASN A 466 17.97 30.95 -1.86
N PRO A 467 18.71 32.00 -2.26
CA PRO A 467 18.21 33.01 -3.20
C PRO A 467 17.80 32.45 -4.57
N SER A 468 18.49 31.41 -5.05
CA SER A 468 18.14 30.74 -6.31
C SER A 468 16.75 30.12 -6.25
N PHE A 469 16.38 29.51 -5.12
CA PHE A 469 15.05 28.93 -4.96
C PHE A 469 13.98 30.01 -4.90
N ILE A 470 14.21 31.12 -4.19
CA ILE A 470 13.29 32.27 -4.15
C ILE A 470 13.05 32.86 -5.54
N HIS A 471 14.10 33.00 -6.35
CA HIS A 471 13.97 33.45 -7.74
C HIS A 471 13.11 32.48 -8.57
N LYS A 472 13.35 31.17 -8.43
CA LYS A 472 12.56 30.12 -9.09
C LYS A 472 11.08 30.19 -8.69
N LEU A 473 10.77 30.35 -7.40
CA LEU A 473 9.39 30.52 -6.92
C LEU A 473 8.73 31.76 -7.54
N SER A 474 9.45 32.88 -7.60
CA SER A 474 8.96 34.14 -8.19
C SER A 474 8.66 34.01 -9.68
N GLN A 475 9.47 33.24 -10.40
CA GLN A 475 9.26 32.94 -11.81
C GLN A 475 8.02 32.04 -11.98
N LEU A 476 7.96 30.92 -11.27
CA LEU A 476 6.84 29.97 -11.34
C LEU A 476 5.49 30.63 -10.99
N ALA A 477 5.45 31.49 -9.98
CA ALA A 477 4.24 32.20 -9.58
C ALA A 477 3.68 33.13 -10.69
N LYS A 478 4.55 33.62 -11.58
CA LYS A 478 4.18 34.55 -12.68
C LYS A 478 3.97 33.85 -14.01
N GLU A 479 4.80 32.86 -14.33
CA GLU A 479 4.97 32.34 -15.68
C GLU A 479 4.44 30.90 -15.85
N SER A 480 4.11 30.18 -14.77
CA SER A 480 3.61 28.80 -14.88
C SER A 480 2.22 28.76 -15.51
N ASN A 481 2.05 27.87 -16.49
CA ASN A 481 0.74 27.59 -17.11
C ASN A 481 -0.15 26.70 -16.22
N ASP A 482 0.42 26.07 -15.19
CA ASP A 482 -0.32 25.31 -14.18
C ASP A 482 -0.82 26.25 -13.07
N GLU A 483 -2.14 26.33 -12.92
CA GLU A 483 -2.82 27.16 -11.92
C GLU A 483 -2.53 26.71 -10.49
N GLN A 484 -2.49 25.40 -10.23
CA GLN A 484 -2.17 24.88 -8.90
C GLN A 484 -0.72 25.21 -8.55
N MET A 485 0.21 25.04 -9.48
CA MET A 485 1.61 25.43 -9.28
C MET A 485 1.75 26.93 -8.99
N ARG A 486 1.04 27.81 -9.73
CA ARG A 486 1.03 29.25 -9.45
C ARG A 486 0.50 29.55 -8.05
N LYS A 487 -0.60 28.91 -7.66
CA LYS A 487 -1.24 29.08 -6.35
C LYS A 487 -0.28 28.66 -5.23
N THR A 488 0.30 27.47 -5.32
CA THR A 488 1.21 26.93 -4.31
C THR A 488 2.47 27.79 -4.19
N THR A 489 3.10 28.17 -5.30
CA THR A 489 4.29 29.02 -5.28
C THR A 489 4.02 30.44 -4.78
N HIS A 490 2.86 31.02 -5.11
CA HIS A 490 2.42 32.28 -4.52
C HIS A 490 2.20 32.16 -3.01
N GLY A 491 1.59 31.06 -2.54
CA GLY A 491 1.39 30.78 -1.11
C GLY A 491 2.71 30.67 -0.35
N ILE A 492 3.73 30.03 -0.93
CA ILE A 492 5.08 29.98 -0.32
C ILE A 492 5.68 31.38 -0.24
N LEU A 493 5.66 32.16 -1.33
CA LEU A 493 6.21 33.52 -1.34
C LEU A 493 5.50 34.42 -0.33
N TRP A 494 4.18 34.32 -0.23
CA TRP A 494 3.38 35.05 0.76
C TRP A 494 3.81 34.75 2.20
N ASN A 495 4.08 33.48 2.52
CA ASN A 495 4.57 33.08 3.84
C ASN A 495 6.01 33.55 4.09
N LEU A 496 6.80 33.74 3.04
CA LEU A 496 8.19 34.23 3.11
C LEU A 496 8.30 35.76 3.13
N GLU A 497 7.27 36.49 2.74
CA GLU A 497 7.21 37.95 2.90
C GLU A 497 7.06 38.26 4.41
N ILE A 498 8.19 38.49 5.09
CA ILE A 498 8.35 38.65 6.55
C ILE A 498 7.52 39.80 7.20
N ASN A 499 6.65 40.50 6.47
CA ASN A 499 6.01 41.74 6.92
C ASN A 499 4.47 41.70 7.01
N HIS A 500 3.86 40.63 7.53
CA HIS A 500 2.43 40.67 7.91
C HIS A 500 2.19 41.43 9.23
N GLN A 501 3.23 41.63 10.05
CA GLN A 501 3.13 42.46 11.26
C GLN A 501 3.09 43.97 10.99
N ASP A 502 3.54 44.44 9.81
CA ASP A 502 3.58 45.87 9.48
C ASP A 502 2.34 46.38 8.72
N ARG A 503 1.35 45.52 8.42
CA ARG A 503 0.07 45.94 7.83
C ARG A 503 -1.07 46.13 8.84
N SER A 504 -0.84 45.83 10.11
CA SER A 504 -1.85 46.01 11.17
C SER A 504 -1.85 47.40 11.82
N ILE A 505 -0.99 48.33 11.41
CA ILE A 505 -1.03 49.73 11.88
C ILE A 505 -0.80 50.72 10.72
N SER A 506 -1.70 50.71 9.75
CA SER A 506 -1.93 51.90 8.92
C SER A 506 -3.43 52.08 8.66
N GLN A 507 -4.07 52.73 9.64
CA GLN A 507 -5.24 53.60 9.54
C GLN A 507 -6.20 53.33 8.36
N ASN A 508 -7.30 52.65 8.66
CA ASN A 508 -8.62 53.12 8.25
C ASN A 508 -9.65 52.72 9.32
N THR A 509 -9.83 53.61 10.29
CA THR A 509 -10.97 53.63 11.19
C THR A 509 -12.24 53.88 10.36
N ASN A 510 -12.95 52.82 10.00
CA ASN A 510 -14.40 52.78 9.91
C ASN A 510 -14.87 51.32 10.04
N GLN A 511 -15.69 51.08 11.05
CA GLN A 511 -16.12 49.77 11.52
C GLN A 511 -16.98 49.02 10.49
N ASN A 512 -16.44 47.95 9.90
CA ASN A 512 -17.24 46.88 9.32
C ASN A 512 -17.15 45.66 10.23
N THR A 513 -17.90 45.66 11.32
CA THR A 513 -18.12 44.47 12.16
C THR A 513 -19.29 43.65 11.60
N PHE A 514 -19.21 42.33 11.64
CA PHE A 514 -20.33 41.44 11.31
C PHE A 514 -21.11 41.10 12.58
N HIS A 515 -22.42 40.90 12.46
CA HIS A 515 -23.22 40.43 13.59
C HIS A 515 -23.07 38.91 13.77
N ILE A 516 -22.95 38.16 12.66
CA ILE A 516 -22.93 36.69 12.65
C ILE A 516 -21.91 36.21 11.60
N MET A 517 -21.02 35.29 11.97
CA MET A 517 -20.27 34.45 11.04
C MET A 517 -20.97 33.09 10.92
N ILE A 518 -21.08 32.53 9.72
CA ILE A 518 -21.55 31.14 9.55
C ILE A 518 -20.38 30.28 9.09
N SER A 519 -19.90 29.41 9.98
CA SER A 519 -18.98 28.33 9.63
C SER A 519 -19.76 27.05 9.34
N TYR A 520 -19.48 26.38 8.21
CA TYR A 520 -20.25 25.21 7.79
C TYR A 520 -19.41 24.24 6.96
N SER A 521 -19.85 22.99 6.87
CA SER A 521 -19.24 22.00 5.98
C SER A 521 -19.83 22.05 4.56
N HIS A 522 -19.06 21.70 3.53
CA HIS A 522 -19.60 21.69 2.15
C HIS A 522 -20.89 20.86 1.96
N LYS A 523 -21.14 19.86 2.81
CA LYS A 523 -22.36 19.04 2.77
C LYS A 523 -23.62 19.81 3.19
N GLU A 524 -23.48 20.85 4.00
CA GLU A 524 -24.58 21.66 4.56
C GLU A 524 -24.78 22.98 3.82
N LYS A 525 -24.00 23.21 2.74
CA LYS A 525 -24.04 24.41 1.88
C LYS A 525 -25.45 24.94 1.60
N VAL A 526 -26.39 24.05 1.26
CA VAL A 526 -27.76 24.43 0.90
C VAL A 526 -28.52 25.01 2.10
N LEU A 527 -28.39 24.37 3.27
CA LEU A 527 -29.04 24.81 4.50
C LEU A 527 -28.44 26.13 5.00
N CYS A 528 -27.11 26.24 5.01
CA CYS A 528 -26.42 27.44 5.48
C CYS A 528 -26.67 28.65 4.56
N LYS A 529 -26.87 28.42 3.26
CA LYS A 529 -27.32 29.46 2.33
C LYS A 529 -28.74 29.96 2.66
N GLN A 530 -29.67 29.07 2.99
CA GLN A 530 -31.02 29.46 3.43
C GLN A 530 -30.98 30.28 4.73
N LEU A 531 -30.15 29.86 5.69
CA LEU A 531 -29.93 30.58 6.94
C LEU A 531 -29.38 31.99 6.68
N TYR A 532 -28.36 32.09 5.83
CA TYR A 532 -27.77 33.36 5.41
C TYR A 532 -28.81 34.29 4.77
N ASP A 533 -29.62 33.78 3.84
CA ASP A 533 -30.65 34.59 3.15
C ASP A 533 -31.69 35.13 4.14
N GLU A 534 -32.18 34.33 5.08
CA GLU A 534 -33.17 34.74 6.07
C GLU A 534 -32.61 35.72 7.11
N LEU A 535 -31.38 35.50 7.58
CA LEU A 535 -30.71 36.43 8.50
C LEU A 535 -30.42 37.77 7.83
N THR A 536 -29.98 37.76 6.57
CA THR A 536 -29.73 38.99 5.80
C THR A 536 -31.03 39.74 5.53
N LYS A 537 -32.13 39.06 5.15
CA LYS A 537 -33.47 39.68 5.03
C LYS A 537 -33.96 40.30 6.33
N SER A 538 -33.58 39.72 7.47
CA SER A 538 -33.92 40.21 8.80
C SER A 538 -33.02 41.37 9.27
N GLY A 539 -32.09 41.83 8.44
CA GLY A 539 -31.24 43.00 8.71
C GLY A 539 -29.93 42.69 9.43
N TYR A 540 -29.55 41.42 9.57
CA TYR A 540 -28.25 41.06 10.14
C TYR A 540 -27.13 41.18 9.10
N ARG A 541 -25.97 41.66 9.53
CA ARG A 541 -24.73 41.65 8.74
C ARG A 541 -24.07 40.29 8.94
N VAL A 542 -24.22 39.41 7.97
CA VAL A 542 -23.75 38.02 8.07
C VAL A 542 -22.53 37.82 7.18
N TRP A 543 -21.48 37.20 7.72
CA TRP A 543 -20.35 36.72 6.96
C TRP A 543 -20.50 35.22 6.67
N ILE A 544 -20.43 34.83 5.40
CA ILE A 544 -20.38 33.44 4.95
C ILE A 544 -19.41 33.34 3.78
N ASP A 545 -18.70 32.22 3.69
CA ASP A 545 -17.61 32.08 2.72
C ASP A 545 -18.06 32.26 1.25
N PHE A 546 -19.28 31.84 0.87
CA PHE A 546 -19.77 31.87 -0.52
C PHE A 546 -19.78 33.24 -1.19
N ASP A 547 -20.01 34.30 -0.40
CA ASP A 547 -20.27 35.65 -0.92
C ASP A 547 -18.99 36.50 -1.00
N GLN A 548 -17.91 36.04 -0.36
CA GLN A 548 -16.63 36.75 -0.24
C GLN A 548 -15.43 35.96 -0.80
N MET A 549 -15.67 34.91 -1.61
CA MET A 549 -14.62 34.09 -2.23
C MET A 549 -13.93 34.76 -3.44
N HIS A 550 -13.33 35.94 -3.27
CA HIS A 550 -12.32 36.45 -4.19
C HIS A 550 -11.06 36.81 -3.40
N GLY A 551 -9.99 36.03 -3.54
CA GLY A 551 -8.71 36.26 -2.86
C GLY A 551 -8.44 35.32 -1.66
N ASN A 552 -7.68 35.81 -0.65
CA ASN A 552 -7.17 34.99 0.46
C ASN A 552 -8.28 34.59 1.45
N VAL A 553 -8.81 33.38 1.27
CA VAL A 553 -9.92 32.82 2.06
C VAL A 553 -9.57 32.66 3.55
N MET A 554 -8.31 32.38 3.88
CA MET A 554 -7.89 32.16 5.29
C MET A 554 -7.82 33.47 6.08
N ASP A 555 -7.29 34.54 5.48
CA ASP A 555 -7.26 35.87 6.12
C ASP A 555 -8.66 36.46 6.23
N ALA A 556 -9.49 36.29 5.21
CA ALA A 556 -10.88 36.73 5.24
C ALA A 556 -11.67 36.00 6.35
N MET A 557 -11.38 34.71 6.57
CA MET A 557 -12.01 33.92 7.62
C MET A 557 -11.49 34.30 9.02
N ALA A 558 -10.19 34.50 9.20
CA ALA A 558 -9.61 34.97 10.45
C ALA A 558 -10.13 36.37 10.82
N GLN A 559 -10.17 37.29 9.85
CA GLN A 559 -10.76 38.62 10.04
C GLN A 559 -12.25 38.54 10.35
N ALA A 560 -13.00 37.64 9.71
CA ALA A 560 -14.41 37.46 9.99
C ALA A 560 -14.65 36.91 11.40
N ILE A 561 -13.81 35.99 11.89
CA ILE A 561 -13.85 35.51 13.27
C ILE A 561 -13.63 36.67 14.25
N ASP A 562 -12.60 37.49 14.02
CA ASP A 562 -12.27 38.62 14.90
C ASP A 562 -13.29 39.77 14.84
N GLN A 563 -14.02 39.90 13.73
CA GLN A 563 -14.96 40.99 13.47
C GLN A 563 -16.43 40.61 13.69
N SER A 564 -16.72 39.34 14.00
CA SER A 564 -18.09 38.86 14.22
C SER A 564 -18.45 38.81 15.70
N GLU A 565 -19.65 39.27 16.04
CA GLU A 565 -20.16 39.22 17.42
C GLU A 565 -20.56 37.79 17.85
N ILE A 566 -21.01 36.98 16.89
CA ILE A 566 -21.47 35.60 17.09
C ILE A 566 -20.94 34.72 15.94
N ILE A 567 -20.56 33.48 16.23
CA ILE A 567 -20.12 32.46 15.26
C ILE A 567 -21.05 31.25 15.35
#